data_AF-A0AAP7AN30-F1
#
_entry.id   AF-A0AAP7AN30-F1
#
_cell.length_a   1.000
_cell.length_b   1.000
_cell.length_c   1.000
_cell.angle_alpha   90.00
_cell.angle_beta   90.00
_cell.angle_gamma   90.00
#
_symmetry.space_group_name_H-M   'P 1'
#
loop_
_entity.id
_entity.type
_entity.pdbx_description
1 polymer ?
#
loop_
_entity_poly.entity_id
_entity_poly.type
_entity_poly.pdbx_seq_one_letter_code
_entity_poly.pdbx_strand_id
1 'polypeptide(L)' 'MWYGKMTQELEKLYDDYYKMFGRTPDGYMELEYGEGSYKAYVRDIKKSLKLKKELPEFVE' A
#
# COMPACT_ATOMS: atom_id res chain seq x y z
N MET A 1 -4.55 -5.48 3.98
CA MET A 1 -4.89 -6.47 2.96
C MET A 1 -5.51 -5.83 1.72
N TRP A 2 -5.04 -6.25 0.54
CA TRP A 2 -5.53 -5.82 -0.77
C TRP A 2 -6.25 -6.98 -1.46
N TYR A 3 -7.47 -6.74 -1.93
CA TYR A 3 -8.33 -7.77 -2.54
C TYR A 3 -8.65 -7.53 -4.03
N GLY A 4 -7.99 -6.56 -4.66
CA GLY A 4 -8.14 -6.28 -6.08
C GLY A 4 -7.02 -6.85 -6.93
N LYS A 5 -7.01 -6.46 -8.22
CA LYS A 5 -6.00 -6.93 -9.17
C LYS A 5 -4.65 -6.24 -8.95
N MET A 6 -3.57 -7.01 -9.07
CA MET A 6 -2.22 -6.45 -9.17
C MET A 6 -2.01 -5.88 -10.57
N THR A 7 -1.73 -4.58 -10.64
CA THR A 7 -1.32 -3.88 -11.87
C THR A 7 0.19 -3.70 -11.87
N GLN A 8 0.79 -3.46 -13.03
CA GLN A 8 2.22 -3.13 -13.12
C GLN A 8 2.62 -1.90 -12.30
N GLU A 9 1.71 -0.94 -12.11
CA GLU A 9 1.94 0.20 -11.21
C GLU A 9 2.00 -0.25 -9.75
N LEU A 10 1.05 -1.09 -9.33
CA LEU A 10 0.96 -1.57 -7.96
C LEU A 10 2.14 -2.49 -7.61
N GLU A 11 2.60 -3.33 -8.54
CA GLU A 11 3.80 -4.16 -8.38
C GLU A 11 5.04 -3.30 -8.07
N LYS A 12 5.26 -2.22 -8.82
CA LYS A 12 6.38 -1.29 -8.56
C LYS A 12 6.27 -0.63 -7.19
N LEU A 13 5.06 -0.25 -6.79
CA LEU A 13 4.82 0.34 -5.48
C LEU A 13 5.07 -0.67 -4.35
N TYR A 14 4.73 -1.94 -4.55
CA TYR A 14 5.04 -3.01 -3.59
C TYR A 14 6.54 -3.20 -3.44
N ASP A 15 7.29 -3.23 -4.55
CA ASP A 15 8.75 -3.35 -4.51
C ASP A 15 9.39 -2.18 -3.76
N ASP A 16 8.97 -0.95 -4.04
CA ASP A 16 9.49 0.24 -3.39
C ASP A 16 9.14 0.29 -1.90
N TYR A 17 7.91 -0.13 -1.55
CA TYR A 17 7.47 -0.23 -0.18
C TYR A 17 8.24 -1.29 0.60
N TYR A 18 8.45 -2.47 0.00
CA TYR A 18 9.23 -3.54 0.60
C TYR A 18 10.69 -3.15 0.82
N LYS A 19 11.31 -2.47 -0.16
CA LYS A 19 12.68 -1.94 0.00
C LYS A 19 12.80 -0.94 1.15
N MET A 20 11.75 -0.15 1.42
CA MET A 20 11.77 0.87 2.47
C MET A 20 11.45 0.30 3.85
N PHE A 21 10.46 -0.58 3.97
CA PHE A 21 9.89 -1.01 5.25
C PHE A 21 10.10 -2.51 5.55
N GLY A 22 10.64 -3.30 4.61
CA GLY A 22 10.87 -4.73 4.78
C GLY A 22 9.60 -5.60 4.81
N ARG A 23 8.45 -5.03 4.42
CA ARG A 23 7.13 -5.70 4.39
C ARG A 23 6.32 -5.21 3.21
N THR A 24 5.25 -5.92 2.84
CA THR A 24 4.34 -5.48 1.77
C THR A 24 3.26 -4.54 2.32
N PRO A 25 2.72 -3.63 1.49
CA PRO A 25 1.70 -2.66 1.92
C PRO A 25 0.34 -3.31 2.22
N ASP A 26 0.11 -4.58 1.87
CA ASP A 26 -1.10 -5.34 2.21
C ASP A 26 -0.93 -6.23 3.45
N GLY A 27 0.26 -6.30 4.02
CA GLY A 27 0.58 -7.13 5.19
C GLY A 27 0.03 -6.63 6.53
N TYR A 28 -0.89 -5.66 6.53
CA TYR A 28 -1.59 -5.16 7.71
C TYR A 28 -3.01 -5.72 7.70
N MET A 29 -3.38 -6.46 8.75
CA MET A 29 -4.70 -7.08 8.84
C MET A 29 -5.79 -6.04 9.15
N GLU A 30 -5.41 -4.95 9.79
CA GLU A 30 -6.28 -3.86 10.23
C GLU A 30 -6.73 -2.97 9.07
N LEU A 31 -6.01 -3.00 7.94
CA LEU A 31 -6.29 -2.15 6.79
C LEU A 31 -6.88 -2.97 5.65
N GLU A 32 -8.14 -2.79 5.30
CA GLU A 32 -8.77 -3.52 4.19
C GLU A 32 -9.04 -2.63 2.98
N TYR A 33 -8.47 -3.00 1.83
CA TYR A 33 -8.69 -2.33 0.57
C TYR A 33 -9.32 -3.30 -0.43
N GLY A 34 -10.61 -3.13 -0.71
CA GLY A 34 -11.33 -3.88 -1.75
C GLY A 34 -10.98 -3.39 -3.17
N GLU A 35 -11.36 -4.16 -4.20
CA GLU A 35 -11.07 -3.84 -5.61
C GLU A 35 -11.50 -2.42 -6.02
N GLY A 36 -12.66 -1.97 -5.56
CA GLY A 36 -13.17 -0.60 -5.81
C GLY A 36 -12.32 0.52 -5.20
N SER A 37 -11.38 0.19 -4.31
CA SER A 37 -10.51 1.14 -3.61
C SER A 37 -9.13 1.29 -4.25
N TYR A 38 -8.87 0.73 -5.44
CA TYR A 38 -7.57 0.78 -6.11
C TYR A 38 -6.91 2.16 -6.08
N LYS A 39 -7.67 3.22 -6.45
CA LYS A 39 -7.14 4.59 -6.50
C LYS A 39 -6.74 5.12 -5.11
N ALA A 40 -7.53 4.81 -4.08
CA ALA A 40 -7.20 5.17 -2.70
C ALA A 40 -5.96 4.42 -2.23
N TYR A 41 -5.91 3.10 -2.49
CA TYR A 41 -4.79 2.25 -2.10
C TYR A 41 -3.46 2.71 -2.69
N VAL A 42 -3.42 2.96 -4.01
CA VAL A 42 -2.24 3.49 -4.71
C VAL A 42 -1.83 4.86 -4.14
N ARG A 43 -2.79 5.74 -3.89
CA ARG A 43 -2.53 7.07 -3.31
C ARG A 43 -1.89 6.94 -1.93
N ASP A 44 -2.41 6.07 -1.09
CA ASP A 44 -1.95 5.91 0.29
C ASP A 44 -0.56 5.27 0.32
N ILE A 45 -0.27 4.27 -0.52
CA ILE A 45 1.09 3.71 -0.67
C ILE A 45 2.10 4.79 -1.12
N LYS A 46 1.75 5.61 -2.13
CA LYS A 46 2.61 6.71 -2.58
C LYS A 46 2.84 7.74 -1.47
N LYS A 47 1.81 8.04 -0.67
CA LYS A 47 1.91 8.94 0.48
C LYS A 47 2.80 8.36 1.57
N SER A 48 2.68 7.07 1.86
CA SER A 48 3.54 6.34 2.79
C SER A 48 5.02 6.45 2.40
N LEU A 49 5.34 6.16 1.14
CA LEU A 49 6.70 6.26 0.60
C LEU A 49 7.27 7.69 0.69
N LYS A 50 6.43 8.70 0.39
CA LYS A 50 6.81 10.11 0.49
C LYS A 50 7.08 10.56 1.93
N LEU A 51 6.24 10.11 2.86
CA LEU A 51 6.34 10.45 4.28
C LEU A 51 7.37 9.59 5.02
N LYS A 52 7.82 8.48 4.41
CA LYS A 52 8.65 7.45 5.04
C LYS A 52 8.01 6.90 6.32
N LYS A 53 6.70 6.69 6.28
CA LYS A 53 5.89 6.13 7.37
C LYS A 53 5.08 4.95 6.87
N GLU A 54 4.97 3.89 7.66
CA GLU A 54 4.13 2.72 7.36
C GLU A 54 2.66 3.13 7.22
N LEU A 55 1.84 2.32 6.52
CA LEU A 55 0.45 2.68 6.22
C LEU A 55 -0.41 2.91 7.49
N PRO A 56 -0.35 2.05 8.53
CA PRO A 56 -1.15 2.25 9.74
C PRO A 56 -0.77 3.50 10.55
N GLU A 57 0.36 4.14 10.26
CA GLU A 57 0.76 5.36 10.98
C GLU A 57 -0.06 6.60 10.58
N PHE A 58 -0.79 6.55 9.46
CA PHE A 58 -1.53 7.71 8.97
C PHE A 58 -2.82 7.39 8.22
N VAL A 59 -3.09 6.12 7.90
CA VAL A 59 -4.37 5.68 7.37
C VAL A 59 -5.26 5.35 8.56
N GLU A 60 -6.41 6.01 8.63
CA GLU A 60 -7.51 5.75 9.60
C GLU A 60 -8.54 4.78 9.01
#